data_AF-F0EWR3-F1
#
_entry.id   AF-F0EWR3-F1
#
_cell.length_a   1.000
_cell.length_b   1.000
_cell.length_c   1.000
_cell.angle_alpha   90.00
_cell.angle_beta   90.00
_cell.angle_gamma   90.00
#
_symmetry.space_group_name_H-M   'P 1'
#
loop_
_entity.id
_entity.type
_entity.pdbx_description
1 polymer ?
#
loop_
_entity_poly.entity_id
_entity_poly.type
_entity_poly.pdbx_seq_one_letter_code
_entity_poly.pdbx_strand_id
1 'polypeptide(L)'
;MKPNPPAALVACLQRHKIPAGYIAALQGFVPRDGFQFHPADSDWQNSKDYFDECQPPLPVAPLLQDGESNEWFVYLTAPLAGMVGHFQHDAPDLVPTFADIPNLMAAVAAHPEAQDGYDLLHVSRAGQFPAVEPPLDTAVRQAAMRQLQEQAEQGDDEEIRQRLHLAWFNLVAEKEAVQWLLPYLDDRDMYVQERAIELVGRHNCRAAREKLQMLQTTALPNGQTAAKRVLAEWRKQKLGGGSSSSPA
;
A
#
# COMPACT_ATOMS: atom_id res chain seq x y z
N MET A 1 -29.81 -11.74 -9.57
CA MET A 1 -29.07 -12.20 -8.38
C MET A 1 -28.02 -11.14 -8.08
N LYS A 2 -27.72 -10.86 -6.80
CA LYS A 2 -26.55 -10.03 -6.49
C LYS A 2 -25.29 -10.82 -6.91
N PRO A 3 -24.30 -10.20 -7.57
CA PRO A 3 -23.05 -10.87 -7.84
C PRO A 3 -22.40 -11.22 -6.49
N ASN A 4 -22.11 -12.50 -6.29
CA ASN A 4 -21.41 -13.00 -5.10
C ASN A 4 -19.93 -13.15 -5.43
N PRO A 5 -19.03 -13.14 -4.43
CA PRO A 5 -17.63 -13.49 -4.67
C PRO A 5 -17.52 -14.91 -5.27
N PRO A 6 -16.53 -15.16 -6.14
CA PRO A 6 -16.24 -16.49 -6.67
C PRO A 6 -16.11 -17.53 -5.56
N ALA A 7 -16.58 -18.76 -5.78
CA ALA A 7 -16.48 -19.82 -4.79
C ALA A 7 -15.01 -20.20 -4.57
N ALA A 8 -14.19 -20.15 -5.63
CA ALA A 8 -12.75 -20.37 -5.56
C ALA A 8 -12.04 -19.33 -4.66
N LEU A 9 -12.43 -18.05 -4.74
CA LEU A 9 -11.96 -17.00 -3.84
C LEU A 9 -12.30 -17.36 -2.39
N VAL A 10 -13.56 -17.63 -2.09
CA VAL A 10 -14.00 -17.95 -0.73
C VAL A 10 -13.25 -19.16 -0.17
N ALA A 11 -13.10 -20.23 -0.96
CA ALA A 11 -12.36 -21.43 -0.57
C ALA A 11 -10.86 -21.12 -0.32
N CYS A 12 -10.25 -20.26 -1.14
CA CYS A 12 -8.88 -19.81 -0.95
C CYS A 12 -8.72 -19.09 0.40
N LEU A 13 -9.57 -18.10 0.69
CA LEU A 13 -9.53 -17.35 1.95
C LEU A 13 -9.70 -18.27 3.17
N GLN A 14 -10.61 -19.24 3.10
CA GLN A 14 -10.82 -20.23 4.16
C GLN A 14 -9.60 -21.12 4.37
N ARG A 15 -8.99 -21.63 3.29
CA ARG A 15 -7.77 -22.45 3.33
C ARG A 15 -6.62 -21.71 4.01
N HIS A 16 -6.49 -20.41 3.75
CA HIS A 16 -5.48 -19.54 4.35
C HIS A 16 -5.87 -18.98 5.73
N LYS A 17 -7.00 -19.45 6.30
CA LYS A 17 -7.49 -19.05 7.63
C LYS A 17 -7.71 -17.55 7.77
N ILE A 18 -8.06 -16.88 6.67
CA ILE A 18 -8.52 -15.49 6.71
C ILE A 18 -9.80 -15.43 7.57
N PRO A 19 -9.95 -14.45 8.47
CA PRO A 19 -11.07 -14.41 9.41
C PRO A 19 -12.43 -14.52 8.72
N ALA A 20 -13.34 -15.31 9.29
CA ALA A 20 -14.68 -15.50 8.74
C ALA A 20 -15.46 -14.18 8.59
N GLY A 21 -15.21 -13.21 9.47
CA GLY A 21 -15.80 -11.86 9.37
C GLY A 21 -15.38 -11.11 8.10
N TYR A 22 -14.19 -11.38 7.56
CA TYR A 22 -13.70 -10.73 6.33
C TYR A 22 -14.40 -11.33 5.11
N ILE A 23 -14.58 -12.65 5.12
CA ILE A 23 -15.35 -13.37 4.10
C ILE A 23 -16.82 -12.92 4.11
N ALA A 24 -17.41 -12.76 5.30
CA ALA A 24 -18.77 -12.25 5.45
C ALA A 24 -18.89 -10.81 4.91
N ALA A 25 -17.89 -9.96 5.11
CA ALA A 25 -17.86 -8.61 4.54
C ALA A 25 -17.88 -8.63 3.00
N LEU A 26 -17.10 -9.53 2.36
CA LEU A 26 -17.15 -9.71 0.89
C LEU A 26 -18.51 -10.22 0.42
N GLN A 27 -19.08 -11.21 1.11
CA GLN A 27 -20.40 -11.75 0.76
C GLN A 27 -21.53 -10.74 0.93
N GLY A 28 -21.38 -9.78 1.85
CA GLY A 28 -22.31 -8.68 2.06
C GLY A 28 -22.09 -7.48 1.15
N PHE A 29 -20.96 -7.39 0.45
CA PHE A 29 -20.62 -6.29 -0.44
C PHE A 29 -21.56 -6.24 -1.64
N VAL A 30 -21.88 -5.02 -2.10
CA VAL A 30 -22.69 -4.80 -3.30
C VAL A 30 -21.77 -4.26 -4.38
N PRO A 31 -21.40 -5.08 -5.38
CA PRO A 31 -20.51 -4.67 -6.45
C PRO A 31 -21.09 -3.51 -7.27
N ARG A 32 -20.20 -2.68 -7.79
CA ARG A 32 -20.50 -1.56 -8.69
C ARG A 32 -19.35 -1.39 -9.69
N ASP A 33 -19.56 -0.56 -10.71
CA ASP A 33 -18.51 -0.24 -11.67
C ASP A 33 -17.24 0.26 -10.94
N GLY A 34 -16.08 -0.23 -11.42
CA GLY A 34 -14.77 -0.07 -10.80
C GLY A 34 -14.47 -0.94 -9.57
N PHE A 35 -15.47 -1.65 -9.05
CA PHE A 35 -15.36 -2.50 -7.85
C PHE A 35 -16.19 -3.76 -8.01
N GLN A 36 -15.78 -4.62 -8.93
CA GLN A 36 -16.52 -5.80 -9.35
C GLN A 36 -15.83 -7.09 -8.92
N PHE A 37 -16.60 -8.11 -8.56
CA PHE A 37 -16.06 -9.45 -8.46
C PHE A 37 -15.71 -10.01 -9.86
N HIS A 38 -14.80 -10.97 -9.90
CA HIS A 38 -14.60 -11.79 -11.09
C HIS A 38 -15.89 -12.54 -11.44
N PRO A 39 -16.30 -12.60 -12.72
CA PRO A 39 -17.61 -13.13 -13.08
C PRO A 39 -17.73 -14.65 -12.93
N ALA A 40 -16.62 -15.39 -13.04
CA ALA A 40 -16.56 -16.83 -12.77
C ALA A 40 -15.29 -17.23 -12.02
N ASP A 41 -15.29 -18.45 -11.47
CA ASP A 41 -14.12 -19.05 -10.81
C ASP A 41 -12.92 -19.17 -11.76
N SER A 42 -13.16 -19.43 -13.06
CA SER A 42 -12.09 -19.48 -14.06
C SER A 42 -11.43 -18.12 -14.27
N ASP A 43 -12.21 -17.04 -14.28
CA ASP A 43 -11.67 -15.68 -14.44
C ASP A 43 -10.85 -15.30 -13.21
N TRP A 44 -11.38 -15.61 -12.01
CA TRP A 44 -10.64 -15.43 -10.77
C TRP A 44 -9.33 -16.25 -10.74
N GLN A 45 -9.36 -17.49 -11.21
CA GLN A 45 -8.18 -18.34 -11.26
C GLN A 45 -7.13 -17.79 -12.22
N ASN A 46 -7.52 -17.25 -13.39
CA ASN A 46 -6.59 -16.62 -14.32
C ASN A 46 -5.87 -15.44 -13.68
N SER A 47 -6.58 -14.56 -12.97
CA SER A 47 -5.95 -13.46 -12.23
C SER A 47 -5.06 -13.96 -11.10
N LYS A 48 -5.49 -15.01 -10.38
CA LYS A 48 -4.68 -15.62 -9.33
C LYS A 48 -3.37 -16.23 -9.88
N ASP A 49 -3.43 -16.88 -11.03
CA ASP A 49 -2.27 -17.45 -11.71
C ASP A 49 -1.32 -16.34 -12.18
N TYR A 50 -1.85 -15.25 -12.74
CA TYR A 50 -1.06 -14.06 -13.08
C TYR A 50 -0.33 -13.48 -11.86
N PHE A 51 -1.02 -13.32 -10.72
CA PHE A 51 -0.37 -12.89 -9.48
C PHE A 51 0.74 -13.86 -9.07
N ASP A 52 0.56 -15.17 -9.18
CA ASP A 52 1.61 -16.15 -8.83
C ASP A 52 2.80 -16.08 -9.80
N GLU A 53 2.56 -15.82 -11.09
CA GLU A 53 3.60 -15.60 -12.10
C GLU A 53 4.40 -14.32 -11.84
N CYS A 54 3.77 -13.28 -11.27
CA CYS A 54 4.46 -12.08 -10.82
C CYS A 54 5.39 -12.32 -9.61
N GLN A 55 5.37 -13.51 -9.00
CA GLN A 55 6.22 -13.88 -7.86
C GLN A 55 6.20 -12.85 -6.71
N PRO A 56 5.02 -12.59 -6.12
CA PRO A 56 4.89 -11.66 -5.02
C PRO A 56 5.71 -12.19 -3.83
N PRO A 57 6.34 -11.31 -3.04
CA PRO A 57 7.15 -11.73 -1.89
C PRO A 57 6.33 -12.50 -0.85
N LEU A 58 5.01 -12.26 -0.83
CA LEU A 58 4.03 -13.01 -0.07
C LEU A 58 2.88 -13.41 -0.99
N PRO A 59 2.33 -14.63 -0.88
CA PRO A 59 1.15 -15.03 -1.65
C PRO A 59 -0.03 -14.07 -1.45
N VAL A 60 -0.68 -13.72 -2.55
CA VAL A 60 -1.87 -12.86 -2.57
C VAL A 60 -3.04 -13.53 -3.29
N ALA A 61 -4.26 -13.05 -3.06
CA ALA A 61 -5.43 -13.44 -3.83
C ALA A 61 -6.18 -12.20 -4.32
N PRO A 62 -6.67 -12.19 -5.58
CA PRO A 62 -7.46 -11.09 -6.08
C PRO A 62 -8.87 -11.09 -5.45
N LEU A 63 -9.39 -9.89 -5.20
CA LEU A 63 -10.67 -9.62 -4.53
C LEU A 63 -11.68 -8.99 -5.48
N LEU A 64 -11.34 -7.80 -5.99
CA LEU A 64 -12.18 -6.95 -6.84
C LEU A 64 -11.35 -6.46 -8.02
N GLN A 65 -12.01 -6.18 -9.14
CA GLN A 65 -11.41 -5.60 -10.35
C GLN A 65 -12.23 -4.41 -10.84
N ASP A 66 -11.62 -3.58 -11.68
CA ASP A 66 -12.29 -2.47 -12.37
C ASP A 66 -12.69 -2.77 -13.82
N GLY A 67 -12.25 -3.91 -14.36
CA GLY A 67 -12.46 -4.28 -15.76
C GLY A 67 -11.35 -3.80 -16.72
N GLU A 68 -10.33 -3.12 -16.21
CA GLU A 68 -9.16 -2.63 -16.94
C GLU A 68 -7.85 -3.26 -16.42
N SER A 69 -7.94 -4.50 -15.92
CA SER A 69 -6.83 -5.27 -15.34
C SER A 69 -6.21 -4.68 -14.07
N ASN A 70 -6.84 -3.68 -13.44
CA ASN A 70 -6.45 -3.28 -12.08
C ASN A 70 -7.27 -4.05 -11.07
N GLU A 71 -6.60 -4.48 -10.01
CA GLU A 71 -7.18 -5.42 -9.06
C GLU A 71 -6.86 -5.05 -7.61
N TRP A 72 -7.86 -5.17 -6.74
CA TRP A 72 -7.66 -5.23 -5.31
C TRP A 72 -7.27 -6.64 -4.92
N PHE A 73 -6.28 -6.80 -4.06
CA PHE A 73 -5.82 -8.12 -3.61
C PHE A 73 -5.68 -8.17 -2.09
N VAL A 74 -5.70 -9.37 -1.53
CA VAL A 74 -5.43 -9.62 -0.11
C VAL A 74 -4.20 -10.49 0.07
N TYR A 75 -3.36 -10.19 1.06
CA TYR A 75 -2.27 -11.09 1.45
C TYR A 75 -2.82 -12.32 2.15
N LEU A 76 -2.31 -13.50 1.78
CA LEU A 76 -2.80 -14.78 2.26
C LEU A 76 -2.00 -15.34 3.45
N THR A 77 -0.80 -14.81 3.71
CA THR A 77 0.09 -15.35 4.74
C THR A 77 0.68 -14.24 5.61
N ALA A 78 1.09 -14.63 6.81
CA ALA A 78 1.85 -13.76 7.69
C ALA A 78 3.13 -13.25 6.99
N PRO A 79 3.61 -12.04 7.33
CA PRO A 79 3.08 -11.18 8.39
C PRO A 79 1.93 -10.25 7.96
N LEU A 80 1.56 -10.21 6.68
CA LEU A 80 0.53 -9.29 6.16
C LEU A 80 -0.86 -9.90 6.00
N ALA A 81 -1.06 -11.16 6.43
CA ALA A 81 -2.30 -11.90 6.23
C ALA A 81 -3.57 -11.06 6.50
N GLY A 82 -4.44 -10.98 5.51
CA GLY A 82 -5.71 -10.26 5.59
C GLY A 82 -5.63 -8.78 5.22
N MET A 83 -4.45 -8.16 5.19
CA MET A 83 -4.28 -6.79 4.67
C MET A 83 -4.53 -6.77 3.16
N VAL A 84 -4.97 -5.62 2.67
CA VAL A 84 -5.41 -5.46 1.27
C VAL A 84 -4.55 -4.42 0.57
N GLY A 85 -4.10 -4.73 -0.64
CA GLY A 85 -3.41 -3.80 -1.54
C GLY A 85 -4.20 -3.55 -2.82
N HIS A 86 -3.71 -2.62 -3.64
CA HIS A 86 -4.25 -2.31 -4.96
C HIS A 86 -3.15 -2.46 -6.00
N PHE A 87 -3.37 -3.33 -6.96
CA PHE A 87 -2.48 -3.60 -8.08
C PHE A 87 -2.94 -2.78 -9.28
N GLN A 88 -2.06 -1.90 -9.76
CA GLN A 88 -2.25 -1.15 -11.01
C GLN A 88 -1.38 -1.77 -12.10
N HIS A 89 -1.96 -2.22 -13.20
CA HIS A 89 -1.23 -2.95 -14.23
C HIS A 89 -0.06 -2.14 -14.82
N ASP A 90 -0.24 -0.84 -15.01
CA ASP A 90 0.77 0.04 -15.62
C ASP A 90 1.86 0.49 -14.63
N ALA A 91 1.63 0.31 -13.34
CA ALA A 91 2.56 0.67 -12.26
C ALA A 91 2.42 -0.33 -11.10
N PRO A 92 2.82 -1.60 -11.31
CA PRO A 92 2.51 -2.67 -10.38
C PRO A 92 3.24 -2.44 -9.06
N ASP A 93 2.46 -2.26 -7.99
CA ASP A 93 2.96 -2.26 -6.63
C ASP A 93 2.13 -3.23 -5.78
N LEU A 94 2.79 -3.93 -4.88
CA LEU A 94 2.19 -4.91 -3.99
C LEU A 94 2.40 -4.46 -2.55
N VAL A 95 1.91 -3.27 -2.24
CA VAL A 95 1.94 -2.68 -0.90
C VAL A 95 0.59 -2.78 -0.20
N PRO A 96 0.57 -2.90 1.13
CA PRO A 96 -0.67 -2.83 1.88
C PRO A 96 -1.25 -1.40 1.82
N THR A 97 -2.55 -1.30 1.59
CA THR A 97 -3.32 -0.06 1.45
C THR A 97 -4.43 0.04 2.50
N PHE A 98 -5.05 -1.08 2.85
CA PHE A 98 -6.03 -1.21 3.94
C PHE A 98 -5.62 -2.28 4.93
N ALA A 99 -5.97 -2.08 6.21
CA ALA A 99 -5.64 -3.02 7.29
C ALA A 99 -6.32 -4.37 7.12
N ASP A 100 -7.49 -4.38 6.48
CA ASP A 100 -8.21 -5.60 6.17
C ASP A 100 -9.28 -5.40 5.07
N ILE A 101 -9.93 -6.50 4.70
CA ILE A 101 -11.02 -6.53 3.74
C ILE A 101 -12.22 -5.68 4.19
N PRO A 102 -12.77 -5.80 5.42
CA PRO A 102 -13.84 -4.92 5.89
C PRO A 102 -13.54 -3.42 5.72
N ASN A 103 -12.31 -2.98 5.98
CA ASN A 103 -11.90 -1.59 5.81
C ASN A 103 -11.94 -1.15 4.34
N LEU A 104 -11.49 -1.99 3.40
CA LEU A 104 -11.67 -1.72 1.96
C LEU A 104 -13.17 -1.57 1.62
N MET A 105 -14.01 -2.54 2.04
CA MET A 105 -15.44 -2.50 1.72
C MET A 105 -16.11 -1.23 2.27
N ALA A 106 -15.75 -0.83 3.49
CA ALA A 106 -16.25 0.38 4.12
C ALA A 106 -15.79 1.64 3.37
N ALA A 107 -14.54 1.70 2.91
CA ALA A 107 -14.02 2.81 2.12
C ALA A 107 -14.77 2.95 0.79
N VAL A 108 -14.98 1.85 0.05
CA VAL A 108 -15.73 1.87 -1.22
C VAL A 108 -17.17 2.34 -1.02
N ALA A 109 -17.81 1.95 0.08
CA ALA A 109 -19.17 2.36 0.42
C ALA A 109 -19.26 3.83 0.88
N ALA A 110 -18.23 4.32 1.57
CA ALA A 110 -18.15 5.71 2.03
C ALA A 110 -17.86 6.72 0.90
N HIS A 111 -17.32 6.24 -0.22
CA HIS A 111 -16.93 7.05 -1.38
C HIS A 111 -17.66 6.61 -2.66
N PRO A 112 -18.98 6.80 -2.77
CA PRO A 112 -19.74 6.47 -3.98
C PRO A 112 -19.31 7.28 -5.21
N GLU A 113 -18.63 8.42 -5.02
CA GLU A 113 -18.07 9.27 -6.08
C GLU A 113 -16.83 8.68 -6.76
N ALA A 114 -16.09 7.81 -6.07
CA ALA A 114 -14.87 7.20 -6.63
C ALA A 114 -15.27 6.19 -7.70
N GLN A 115 -14.84 6.41 -8.95
CA GLN A 115 -15.23 5.53 -10.06
C GLN A 115 -14.50 4.20 -10.03
N ASP A 116 -13.25 4.19 -9.58
CA ASP A 116 -12.37 3.03 -9.53
C ASP A 116 -11.40 3.11 -8.34
N GLY A 117 -10.42 2.20 -8.31
CA GLY A 117 -9.40 2.19 -7.27
C GLY A 117 -8.43 3.37 -7.33
N TYR A 118 -8.17 3.94 -8.51
CA TYR A 118 -7.34 5.13 -8.65
C TYR A 118 -8.00 6.34 -7.96
N ASP A 119 -9.28 6.61 -8.27
CA ASP A 119 -10.04 7.69 -7.66
C ASP A 119 -10.15 7.53 -6.14
N LEU A 120 -10.36 6.29 -5.68
CA LEU A 120 -10.46 6.00 -4.25
C LEU A 120 -9.16 6.37 -3.49
N LEU A 121 -8.00 6.10 -4.10
CA LEU A 121 -6.70 6.32 -3.47
C LEU A 121 -6.12 7.72 -3.68
N HIS A 122 -6.36 8.35 -4.82
CA HIS A 122 -5.73 9.62 -5.17
C HIS A 122 -6.63 10.83 -4.93
N VAL A 123 -7.91 10.72 -5.27
CA VAL A 123 -8.87 11.83 -5.12
C VAL A 123 -9.47 11.81 -3.72
N SER A 124 -10.07 10.68 -3.34
CA SER A 124 -10.75 10.53 -2.05
C SER A 124 -9.78 10.32 -0.89
N ARG A 125 -8.56 9.86 -1.20
CA ARG A 125 -7.49 9.57 -0.22
C ARG A 125 -7.95 8.61 0.88
N ALA A 126 -8.75 7.61 0.50
CA ALA A 126 -9.39 6.71 1.46
C ALA A 126 -8.43 5.63 2.02
N GLY A 127 -7.25 5.45 1.42
CA GLY A 127 -6.26 4.46 1.86
C GLY A 127 -5.78 4.69 3.31
N GLN A 128 -5.60 3.60 4.04
CA GLN A 128 -5.15 3.60 5.44
C GLN A 128 -3.63 3.53 5.59
N PHE A 129 -2.92 3.27 4.49
CA PHE A 129 -1.47 3.26 4.46
C PHE A 129 -0.94 4.03 3.25
N PRO A 130 0.25 4.64 3.38
CA PRO A 130 0.88 5.00 4.64
C PRO A 130 0.06 6.10 5.34
N ALA A 131 -0.02 6.03 6.68
CA ALA A 131 -0.80 6.94 7.51
C ALA A 131 0.05 7.56 8.62
N VAL A 132 -0.39 8.73 9.10
CA VAL A 132 0.18 9.38 10.29
C VAL A 132 0.11 8.43 11.49
N GLU A 133 -1.08 7.86 11.71
CA GLU A 133 -1.36 6.85 12.70
C GLU A 133 -2.05 5.65 12.02
N PRO A 134 -1.32 4.57 11.76
CA PRO A 134 -1.91 3.42 11.09
C PRO A 134 -2.91 2.67 11.97
N PRO A 135 -4.01 2.13 11.42
CA PRO A 135 -5.10 1.50 12.18
C PRO A 135 -4.81 0.05 12.56
N LEU A 136 -3.59 -0.21 13.04
CA LEU A 136 -3.14 -1.52 13.52
C LEU A 136 -2.58 -1.38 14.93
N ASP A 137 -2.67 -2.46 15.72
CA ASP A 137 -1.92 -2.53 16.97
C ASP A 137 -0.42 -2.29 16.71
N THR A 138 0.18 -1.43 17.54
CA THR A 138 1.57 -1.00 17.32
C THR A 138 2.55 -2.17 17.41
N ALA A 139 2.36 -3.09 18.35
CA ALA A 139 3.27 -4.21 18.53
C ALA A 139 3.14 -5.21 17.36
N VAL A 140 1.90 -5.53 16.95
CA VAL A 140 1.63 -6.38 15.79
C VAL A 140 2.23 -5.80 14.51
N ARG A 141 1.98 -4.51 14.25
CA ARG A 141 2.49 -3.80 13.07
C ARG A 141 4.02 -3.75 13.04
N GLN A 142 4.67 -3.39 14.15
CA GLN A 142 6.13 -3.37 14.19
C GLN A 142 6.75 -4.77 14.11
N ALA A 143 6.08 -5.81 14.63
CA ALA A 143 6.53 -7.18 14.44
C ALA A 143 6.48 -7.59 12.97
N ALA A 144 5.39 -7.25 12.26
CA ALA A 144 5.27 -7.45 10.82
C ALA A 144 6.38 -6.72 10.04
N MET A 145 6.63 -5.45 10.38
CA MET A 145 7.69 -4.66 9.76
C MET A 145 9.07 -5.31 9.95
N ARG A 146 9.40 -5.74 11.17
CA ARG A 146 10.68 -6.42 11.46
C ARG A 146 10.83 -7.72 10.68
N GLN A 147 9.79 -8.55 10.64
CA GLN A 147 9.83 -9.80 9.90
C GLN A 147 10.08 -9.58 8.40
N LEU A 148 9.39 -8.61 7.79
CA LEU A 148 9.57 -8.27 6.37
C LEU A 148 10.96 -7.67 6.11
N GLN A 149 11.43 -6.80 6.99
CA GLN A 149 12.78 -6.25 6.91
C GLN A 149 13.83 -7.35 7.01
N GLU A 150 13.74 -8.25 7.99
CA GLU A 150 14.67 -9.37 8.14
C GLU A 150 14.67 -10.27 6.90
N GLN A 151 13.50 -10.56 6.33
CA GLN A 151 13.40 -11.32 5.07
C GLN A 151 14.06 -10.59 3.89
N ALA A 152 13.88 -9.27 3.80
CA ALA A 152 14.47 -8.46 2.73
C ALA A 152 16.01 -8.43 2.81
N GLU A 153 16.56 -8.26 4.02
CA GLU A 153 18.00 -8.12 4.24
C GLU A 153 18.74 -9.47 4.22
N GLN A 154 18.04 -10.59 4.40
CA GLN A 154 18.61 -11.94 4.34
C GLN A 154 18.43 -12.62 2.97
N GLY A 155 17.56 -12.07 2.12
CA GLY A 155 17.31 -12.61 0.79
C GLY A 155 18.42 -12.26 -0.20
N ASP A 156 18.65 -13.16 -1.16
CA ASP A 156 19.61 -12.95 -2.25
C ASP A 156 18.95 -12.43 -3.54
N ASP A 157 17.62 -12.37 -3.57
CA ASP A 157 16.84 -11.90 -4.71
C ASP A 157 16.52 -10.41 -4.54
N GLU A 158 17.15 -9.56 -5.37
CA GLU A 158 17.00 -8.11 -5.31
C GLU A 158 15.57 -7.64 -5.61
N GLU A 159 14.83 -8.34 -6.47
CA GLU A 159 13.44 -7.98 -6.81
C GLU A 159 12.51 -8.28 -5.63
N ILE A 160 12.67 -9.45 -5.00
CA ILE A 160 11.95 -9.79 -3.77
C ILE A 160 12.34 -8.84 -2.63
N ARG A 161 13.62 -8.54 -2.47
CA ARG A 161 14.13 -7.58 -1.48
C ARG A 161 13.45 -6.22 -1.65
N GLN A 162 13.45 -5.68 -2.86
CA GLN A 162 12.79 -4.41 -3.18
C GLN A 162 11.31 -4.45 -2.77
N ARG A 163 10.56 -5.47 -3.20
CA ARG A 163 9.12 -5.58 -2.90
C ARG A 163 8.83 -5.70 -1.41
N LEU A 164 9.65 -6.45 -0.66
CA LEU A 164 9.53 -6.53 0.79
C LEU A 164 9.74 -5.16 1.45
N HIS A 165 10.76 -4.40 1.03
CA HIS A 165 10.99 -3.03 1.52
C HIS A 165 9.81 -2.12 1.26
N LEU A 166 9.30 -2.11 0.03
CA LEU A 166 8.14 -1.31 -0.34
C LEU A 166 6.93 -1.66 0.54
N ALA A 167 6.66 -2.95 0.75
CA ALA A 167 5.54 -3.41 1.57
C ALA A 167 5.62 -2.94 3.03
N TRP A 168 6.77 -3.13 3.70
CA TRP A 168 6.88 -2.78 5.11
C TRP A 168 7.07 -1.28 5.34
N PHE A 169 7.69 -0.56 4.41
CA PHE A 169 7.76 0.90 4.47
C PHE A 169 6.36 1.54 4.56
N ASN A 170 5.38 0.98 3.86
CA ASN A 170 4.00 1.48 3.89
C ASN A 170 3.32 1.37 5.26
N LEU A 171 3.85 0.53 6.15
CA LEU A 171 3.35 0.35 7.50
C LEU A 171 3.95 1.35 8.51
N VAL A 172 4.97 2.12 8.14
CA VAL A 172 5.64 3.06 9.05
C VAL A 172 4.68 4.17 9.48
N ALA A 173 4.65 4.49 10.77
CA ALA A 173 3.92 5.65 11.28
C ALA A 173 4.81 6.89 11.20
N GLU A 174 4.20 8.07 11.10
CA GLU A 174 4.94 9.34 11.00
C GLU A 174 5.97 9.51 12.13
N LYS A 175 5.57 9.25 13.38
CA LYS A 175 6.44 9.40 14.57
C LYS A 175 7.64 8.45 14.57
N GLU A 176 7.62 7.42 13.75
CA GLU A 176 8.66 6.38 13.68
C GLU A 176 9.49 6.49 12.40
N ALA A 177 9.15 7.41 11.49
CA ALA A 177 9.82 7.60 10.20
C ALA A 177 11.33 7.83 10.34
N VAL A 178 11.76 8.56 11.37
CA VAL A 178 13.19 8.78 11.68
C VAL A 178 13.91 7.45 11.91
N GLN A 179 13.32 6.57 12.71
CA GLN A 179 13.93 5.30 13.07
C GLN A 179 13.96 4.34 11.88
N TRP A 180 12.86 4.26 11.14
CA TRP A 180 12.64 3.18 10.18
C TRP A 180 12.99 3.55 8.74
N LEU A 181 12.81 4.80 8.32
CA LEU A 181 13.01 5.20 6.91
C LEU A 181 14.35 5.87 6.66
N LEU A 182 14.90 6.62 7.63
CA LEU A 182 16.17 7.33 7.42
C LEU A 182 17.35 6.43 7.02
N PRO A 183 17.52 5.22 7.60
CA PRO A 183 18.61 4.33 7.19
C PRO A 183 18.58 3.98 5.70
N TYR A 184 17.40 4.02 5.07
CA TYR A 184 17.18 3.63 3.69
C TYR A 184 17.28 4.79 2.69
N LEU A 185 17.57 6.01 3.14
CA LEU A 185 17.82 7.12 2.20
C LEU A 185 19.15 6.98 1.46
N ASP A 186 20.02 6.08 1.90
CA ASP A 186 21.29 5.74 1.26
C ASP A 186 21.29 4.31 0.69
N ASP A 187 20.10 3.70 0.50
CA ASP A 187 20.02 2.35 -0.04
C ASP A 187 20.67 2.26 -1.43
N ARG A 188 21.31 1.11 -1.69
CA ARG A 188 21.96 0.82 -2.98
C ARG A 188 20.95 0.60 -4.11
N ASP A 189 19.74 0.18 -3.75
CA ASP A 189 18.63 0.01 -4.67
C ASP A 189 17.93 1.36 -4.87
N MET A 190 17.84 1.77 -6.14
CA MET A 190 17.28 3.06 -6.52
C MET A 190 15.79 3.21 -6.16
N TYR A 191 15.02 2.12 -6.22
CA TYR A 191 13.58 2.13 -5.94
C TYR A 191 13.33 2.09 -4.43
N VAL A 192 14.14 1.36 -3.67
CA VAL A 192 14.10 1.39 -2.19
C VAL A 192 14.46 2.79 -1.69
N GLN A 193 15.55 3.38 -2.21
CA GLN A 193 15.98 4.73 -1.86
C GLN A 193 14.90 5.77 -2.22
N GLU A 194 14.34 5.71 -3.43
CA GLU A 194 13.27 6.60 -3.87
C GLU A 194 12.06 6.51 -2.94
N ARG A 195 11.55 5.30 -2.69
CA ARG A 195 10.36 5.10 -1.85
C ARG A 195 10.57 5.59 -0.41
N ALA A 196 11.75 5.35 0.17
CA ALA A 196 12.08 5.85 1.51
C ALA A 196 12.08 7.39 1.56
N ILE A 197 12.61 8.05 0.52
CA ILE A 197 12.61 9.52 0.39
C ILE A 197 11.17 10.04 0.27
N GLU A 198 10.34 9.43 -0.57
CA GLU A 198 8.94 9.82 -0.76
C GLU A 198 8.15 9.72 0.54
N LEU A 199 8.31 8.63 1.28
CA LEU A 199 7.60 8.40 2.53
C LEU A 199 8.08 9.33 3.64
N VAL A 200 9.36 9.65 3.71
CA VAL A 200 9.87 10.74 4.57
C VAL A 200 9.16 12.06 4.24
N GLY A 201 8.96 12.36 2.97
CA GLY A 201 8.22 13.53 2.51
C GLY A 201 6.75 13.51 2.93
N ARG A 202 6.07 12.38 2.72
CA ARG A 202 4.66 12.14 3.06
C ARG A 202 4.39 12.21 4.56
N HIS A 203 5.30 11.68 5.37
CA HIS A 203 5.29 11.80 6.83
C HIS A 203 5.82 13.15 7.34
N ASN A 204 6.15 14.09 6.44
CA ASN A 204 6.65 15.41 6.83
C ASN A 204 7.85 15.36 7.81
N CYS A 205 8.71 14.34 7.70
CA CYS A 205 9.79 14.07 8.64
C CYS A 205 10.95 15.08 8.50
N ARG A 206 10.82 16.25 9.16
CA ARG A 206 11.75 17.38 9.01
C ARG A 206 13.18 17.10 9.47
N ALA A 207 13.39 16.08 10.29
CA ALA A 207 14.73 15.63 10.68
C ALA A 207 15.57 15.20 9.45
N ALA A 208 14.93 14.74 8.37
CA ALA A 208 15.61 14.35 7.13
C ALA A 208 16.09 15.53 6.28
N ARG A 209 15.77 16.79 6.62
CA ARG A 209 15.91 17.93 5.70
C ARG A 209 17.33 18.11 5.17
N GLU A 210 18.34 18.08 6.03
CA GLU A 210 19.74 18.26 5.64
C GLU A 210 20.19 17.11 4.73
N LYS A 211 19.79 15.88 5.07
CA LYS A 211 20.07 14.70 4.25
C LYS A 211 19.42 14.81 2.87
N LEU A 212 18.16 15.20 2.80
CA LEU A 212 17.46 15.42 1.52
C LEU A 212 18.14 16.52 0.68
N GLN A 213 18.67 17.58 1.30
CA GLN A 213 19.38 18.62 0.55
C GLN A 213 20.63 18.09 -0.14
N MET A 214 21.41 17.24 0.54
CA MET A 214 22.56 16.53 -0.01
C MET A 214 22.14 15.58 -1.14
N LEU A 215 21.09 14.79 -0.91
CA LEU A 215 20.61 13.76 -1.84
C LEU A 215 20.14 14.31 -3.19
N GLN A 216 19.80 15.59 -3.30
CA GLN A 216 19.48 16.23 -4.60
C GLN A 216 20.60 16.10 -5.65
N THR A 217 21.85 15.84 -5.21
CA THR A 217 23.01 15.71 -6.10
C THR A 217 23.82 14.43 -5.88
N THR A 218 23.62 13.71 -4.77
CA THR A 218 24.43 12.53 -4.42
C THR A 218 23.66 11.21 -4.49
N ALA A 219 22.33 11.25 -4.48
CA ALA A 219 21.51 10.04 -4.56
C ALA A 219 21.57 9.40 -5.96
N LEU A 220 20.98 8.22 -6.11
CA LEU A 220 20.70 7.62 -7.40
C LEU A 220 19.68 8.49 -8.18
N PRO A 221 19.60 8.39 -9.52
CA PRO A 221 18.81 9.32 -10.34
C PRO A 221 17.37 9.57 -9.86
N ASN A 222 16.64 8.51 -9.48
CA ASN A 222 15.29 8.66 -8.94
C ASN A 222 15.30 9.33 -7.56
N GLY A 223 16.20 8.91 -6.67
CA GLY A 223 16.37 9.52 -5.35
C GLY A 223 16.68 11.02 -5.41
N GLN A 224 17.47 11.49 -6.38
CA GLN A 224 17.73 12.92 -6.59
C GLN A 224 16.43 13.66 -6.94
N THR A 225 15.62 13.08 -7.81
CA THR A 225 14.35 13.65 -8.25
C THR A 225 13.32 13.67 -7.12
N ALA A 226 13.21 12.56 -6.38
CA ALA A 226 12.34 12.46 -5.21
C ALA A 226 12.74 13.47 -4.12
N ALA A 227 14.04 13.62 -3.81
CA ALA A 227 14.52 14.58 -2.82
C ALA A 227 14.18 16.03 -3.22
N LYS A 228 14.34 16.39 -4.50
CA LYS A 228 13.94 17.71 -5.03
C LYS A 228 12.44 17.93 -4.89
N ARG A 229 11.61 16.93 -5.24
CA ARG A 229 10.14 16.98 -5.14
C ARG A 229 9.70 17.22 -3.69
N VAL A 230 10.18 16.40 -2.76
CA VAL A 230 9.86 16.51 -1.33
C VAL A 230 10.24 17.88 -0.77
N LEU A 231 11.46 18.36 -1.04
CA LEU A 231 11.90 19.67 -0.56
C LEU A 231 11.08 20.83 -1.15
N ALA A 232 10.63 20.72 -2.40
CA ALA A 232 9.78 21.71 -3.04
C ALA A 232 8.38 21.73 -2.40
N GLU A 233 7.76 20.59 -2.18
CA GLU A 233 6.46 20.45 -1.50
C GLU A 233 6.50 21.04 -0.09
N TRP A 234 7.55 20.70 0.66
CA TRP A 234 7.82 21.23 1.99
C TRP A 234 7.98 22.75 2.05
N ARG A 235 8.49 23.38 0.98
CA ARG A 235 8.55 24.85 0.86
C ARG A 235 7.16 25.43 0.58
N LYS A 236 6.38 24.82 -0.31
CA LYS A 236 5.00 25.25 -0.63
C LYS A 236 4.11 25.23 0.60
N GLN A 237 4.18 24.18 1.42
CA GLN A 237 3.41 24.07 2.67
C GLN A 237 3.74 25.20 3.66
N LYS A 238 5.02 25.61 3.76
CA LYS A 238 5.45 26.71 4.63
C LYS A 238 4.88 28.07 4.18
N LEU A 239 4.68 28.27 2.87
CA LEU A 239 4.15 29.50 2.30
C LEU A 239 2.61 29.57 2.35
N GLY A 240 1.92 28.42 2.31
CA GLY A 240 0.45 28.35 2.38
C GLY A 240 -0.14 28.40 3.80
N GLY A 241 0.64 28.10 4.85
CA GLY A 241 0.20 28.13 6.25
C GLY A 241 0.13 29.53 6.89
N GLY A 242 0.21 30.60 6.10
CA GLY A 242 0.35 31.98 6.58
C GLY A 242 -0.94 32.81 6.68
N SER A 243 -2.14 32.24 6.51
CA SER A 243 -3.39 33.02 6.60
C SER A 243 -4.49 32.33 7.41
N SER A 244 -4.47 32.58 8.73
CA SER A 244 -5.69 32.66 9.54
C SER A 244 -5.44 33.56 10.74
N SER A 245 -5.34 34.87 10.49
CA SER A 245 -5.60 35.87 11.53
C SER A 245 -7.12 36.01 11.65
N SER A 246 -7.69 35.48 12.73
CA SER A 246 -9.04 35.84 13.18
C SER A 246 -9.10 37.35 13.43
N PRO A 247 -10.15 38.06 12.96
CA PRO A 247 -10.57 39.28 13.62
C PRO A 247 -11.51 38.94 14.78
N ALA A 248 -11.34 39.70 15.84
CA ALA A 248 -12.14 39.73 17.06
C ALA A 248 -13.59 40.15 16.83
#